data_AF-A0A972SJT7-F1
#
_entry.id   AF-A0A972SJT7-F1
#
_cell.length_a   1.000
_cell.length_b   1.000
_cell.length_c   1.000
_cell.angle_alpha   90.00
_cell.angle_beta   90.00
_cell.angle_gamma   90.00
#
_symmetry.space_group_name_H-M   'P 1'
#
loop_
_entity.id
_entity.type
_entity.pdbx_description
1 polymer ?
#
loop_
_entity_poly.entity_id
_entity_poly.type
_entity_poly.pdbx_seq_one_letter_code
_entity_poly.pdbx_strand_id
1 'polypeptide(L)'
;MNDQIKWTTLITVYSAGVAACYLAGFWGQFDINIFQFAGLTGFASMALYPLMTAIGLNLLASLVVRSKQSVEREGTRESAWRRLYRKVYVAWLSVAPLGTLVVISLIADPVKWVLVLFVMTPWISWLAELPLVVKAIPGQSRSTAVYWLVAFPILATQLGASHAQAYFEGTETRTVAPTGAAKDLQWDPQHPIGYLGFTGGTYFLFESKTGNVVMVNQAVAAPLTLQRRSLPTTAEWLRGIFQHKR
;
A
#
# COMPACT_ATOMS: atom_id res chain seq x y z
N MET A 1 -14.77 -9.54 -29.12
CA MET A 1 -14.75 -8.12 -28.72
C MET A 1 -15.35 -7.88 -27.33
N ASN A 2 -16.52 -8.45 -26.99
CA ASN A 2 -17.16 -8.25 -25.68
C ASN A 2 -16.32 -8.68 -24.46
N ASP A 3 -15.52 -9.74 -24.56
CA ASP A 3 -14.77 -10.22 -23.39
C ASP A 3 -13.58 -9.32 -23.03
N GLN A 4 -12.94 -8.68 -24.01
CA GLN A 4 -11.87 -7.71 -23.75
C GLN A 4 -12.38 -6.50 -22.97
N ILE A 5 -13.56 -5.98 -23.34
CA ILE A 5 -14.18 -4.83 -22.64
C ILE A 5 -14.47 -5.22 -21.19
N LYS A 6 -15.03 -6.41 -20.94
CA LYS A 6 -15.30 -6.89 -19.58
C LYS A 6 -14.03 -6.97 -18.73
N TRP A 7 -12.96 -7.54 -19.27
CA TRP A 7 -11.68 -7.66 -18.57
C TRP A 7 -11.05 -6.31 -18.27
N THR A 8 -11.02 -5.39 -19.25
CA THR A 8 -10.49 -4.04 -19.05
C THR A 8 -11.28 -3.28 -17.98
N THR A 9 -12.61 -3.37 -18.00
CA THR A 9 -13.46 -2.77 -16.97
C THR A 9 -13.17 -3.35 -15.59
N LEU A 10 -13.06 -4.69 -15.48
CA LEU A 10 -12.78 -5.36 -14.20
C LEU A 10 -11.41 -4.94 -13.65
N ILE A 11 -10.36 -4.91 -14.48
CA ILE A 11 -9.03 -4.46 -14.08
C ILE A 11 -9.07 -3.00 -13.63
N THR A 12 -9.80 -2.15 -14.35
CA THR A 12 -9.92 -0.73 -14.03
C THR A 12 -10.60 -0.52 -12.68
N VAL A 13 -11.74 -1.18 -12.46
CA VAL A 13 -12.49 -1.12 -11.19
C VAL A 13 -11.66 -1.67 -10.04
N TYR A 14 -11.01 -2.82 -10.25
CA TYR A 14 -10.14 -3.43 -9.24
C TYR A 14 -8.98 -2.49 -8.85
N SER A 15 -8.32 -1.90 -9.84
CA SER A 15 -7.18 -1.02 -9.59
C SER A 15 -7.61 0.29 -8.90
N ALA A 16 -8.79 0.81 -9.25
CA ALA A 16 -9.40 1.92 -8.52
C ALA A 16 -9.68 1.55 -7.05
N GLY A 17 -10.15 0.32 -6.78
CA GLY A 17 -10.33 -0.20 -5.43
C GLY A 17 -9.02 -0.30 -4.63
N VAL A 18 -7.95 -0.81 -5.25
CA VAL A 18 -6.61 -0.88 -4.61
C VAL A 18 -6.10 0.53 -4.28
N ALA A 19 -6.27 1.48 -5.19
CA ALA A 19 -5.92 2.87 -4.93
C ALA A 19 -6.77 3.52 -3.83
N ALA A 20 -8.07 3.20 -3.76
CA ALA A 20 -8.95 3.63 -2.66
C ALA A 20 -8.42 3.11 -1.32
N CYS A 21 -7.98 1.86 -1.29
CA CYS A 21 -7.38 1.23 -0.11
C CYS A 21 -6.08 1.94 0.32
N TYR A 22 -5.21 2.30 -0.63
CA TYR A 22 -4.02 3.12 -0.37
C TYR A 22 -4.37 4.48 0.23
N LEU A 23 -5.28 5.20 -0.42
CA LEU A 23 -5.69 6.53 0.02
C LEU A 23 -6.38 6.49 1.39
N ALA A 24 -7.23 5.49 1.64
CA ALA A 24 -7.84 5.27 2.94
C ALA A 24 -6.78 5.01 4.03
N GLY A 25 -5.75 4.20 3.72
CA GLY A 25 -4.64 3.97 4.64
C GLY A 25 -3.80 5.22 4.92
N PHE A 26 -3.51 6.02 3.89
CA PHE A 26 -2.73 7.26 4.03
C PHE A 26 -3.51 8.35 4.77
N TRP A 27 -4.70 8.70 4.30
CA TRP A 27 -5.49 9.80 4.87
C TRP A 27 -6.16 9.44 6.20
N GLY A 28 -6.42 8.15 6.43
CA GLY A 28 -6.96 7.66 7.71
C GLY A 28 -6.02 7.90 8.89
N GLN A 29 -4.69 7.99 8.68
CA GLN A 29 -3.74 8.34 9.74
C GLN A 29 -3.83 9.81 10.18
N PHE A 30 -4.45 10.66 9.36
CA PHE A 30 -4.66 12.08 9.67
C PHE A 30 -6.11 12.38 10.06
N ASP A 31 -6.95 11.35 10.26
CA ASP A 31 -8.40 11.46 10.48
C ASP A 31 -9.14 12.25 9.38
N ILE A 32 -8.60 12.23 8.16
CA ILE A 32 -9.20 12.93 7.00
C ILE A 32 -9.92 11.95 6.11
N ASN A 33 -11.21 12.19 5.89
CA ASN A 33 -11.96 11.47 4.87
C ASN A 33 -11.75 12.12 3.49
N ILE A 34 -10.69 11.70 2.79
CA ILE A 34 -10.31 12.26 1.49
C ILE A 34 -11.41 12.14 0.43
N PHE A 35 -12.31 11.17 0.54
CA PHE A 35 -13.40 10.97 -0.41
C PHE A 35 -14.43 12.10 -0.39
N GLN A 36 -14.46 12.93 0.66
CA GLN A 36 -15.28 14.14 0.69
C GLN A 36 -14.70 15.28 -0.14
N PHE A 37 -13.38 15.28 -0.37
CA PHE A 37 -12.64 16.36 -1.03
C PHE A 37 -12.14 15.96 -2.43
N ALA A 38 -12.03 14.67 -2.71
CA ALA A 38 -11.64 14.16 -4.02
C ALA A 38 -12.84 14.09 -4.95
N GLY A 39 -12.86 14.97 -5.95
CA GLY A 39 -13.63 14.69 -7.16
C GLY A 39 -13.12 13.39 -7.81
N LEU A 40 -14.00 12.68 -8.53
CA LEU A 40 -13.69 11.43 -9.23
C LEU A 40 -12.40 11.49 -10.08
N THR A 41 -12.10 12.65 -10.65
CA THR A 41 -10.90 12.90 -11.48
C THR A 41 -9.61 13.03 -10.67
N GLY A 42 -9.65 13.71 -9.52
CA GLY A 42 -8.49 13.83 -8.62
C GLY A 42 -8.10 12.47 -8.03
N PHE A 43 -9.11 11.68 -7.66
CA PHE A 43 -8.94 10.29 -7.21
C PHE A 43 -8.18 9.44 -8.24
N ALA A 44 -8.59 9.50 -9.51
CA ALA A 44 -7.93 8.75 -10.58
C ALA A 44 -6.44 9.12 -10.76
N SER A 45 -6.09 10.40 -10.59
CA SER A 45 -4.70 10.86 -10.72
C SER A 45 -3.79 10.38 -9.59
N MET A 46 -4.28 10.38 -8.34
CA MET A 46 -3.53 9.89 -7.18
C MET A 46 -3.44 8.36 -7.18
N ALA A 47 -4.45 7.69 -7.73
CA ALA A 47 -4.53 6.25 -7.89
C ALA A 47 -3.52 5.68 -8.90
N LEU A 48 -3.01 6.52 -9.79
CA LEU A 48 -2.24 6.08 -10.96
C LEU A 48 -0.88 5.49 -10.57
N TYR A 49 -0.21 6.03 -9.54
CA TYR A 49 1.07 5.51 -9.06
C TYR A 49 0.97 4.11 -8.42
N PRO A 50 0.05 3.89 -7.44
CA PRO A 50 -0.19 2.56 -6.89
C PRO A 50 -0.60 1.55 -7.97
N LEU A 51 -1.44 1.98 -8.92
CA LEU A 51 -1.90 1.16 -10.05
C LEU A 51 -0.75 0.71 -10.94
N MET A 52 0.13 1.63 -11.36
CA MET A 52 1.31 1.31 -12.17
C MET A 52 2.27 0.37 -11.43
N THR A 53 2.43 0.57 -10.12
CA THR A 53 3.29 -0.29 -9.28
C THR A 53 2.71 -1.70 -9.16
N ALA A 54 1.39 -1.83 -8.96
CA ALA A 54 0.70 -3.11 -8.91
C ALA A 54 0.80 -3.86 -10.24
N ILE A 55 0.61 -3.16 -11.37
CA ILE A 55 0.80 -3.73 -12.72
C ILE A 55 2.25 -4.20 -12.91
N GLY A 56 3.23 -3.39 -12.52
CA GLY A 56 4.65 -3.73 -12.61
C GLY A 56 5.02 -4.97 -11.80
N LEU A 57 4.55 -5.06 -10.56
CA LEU A 57 4.77 -6.23 -9.70
C LEU A 57 4.08 -7.48 -10.25
N ASN A 58 2.89 -7.36 -10.82
CA ASN A 58 2.16 -8.49 -11.40
C ASN A 58 2.85 -9.01 -12.67
N LEU A 59 3.37 -8.11 -13.51
CA LEU A 59 4.22 -8.47 -14.64
C LEU A 59 5.48 -9.22 -14.18
N LEU A 60 6.19 -8.71 -13.18
CA LEU A 60 7.36 -9.39 -12.61
C LEU A 60 7.02 -10.77 -12.04
N ALA A 61 5.93 -10.89 -11.27
CA ALA A 61 5.48 -12.16 -10.73
C ALA A 61 5.13 -13.17 -11.83
N SER A 62 4.49 -12.72 -12.91
CA SER A 62 4.15 -13.57 -14.05
C SER A 62 5.38 -14.13 -14.78
N LEU A 63 6.47 -13.35 -14.86
CA LEU A 63 7.73 -13.77 -15.44
C LEU A 63 8.41 -14.85 -14.57
N VAL A 64 8.39 -14.67 -13.25
CA VAL A 64 8.95 -15.64 -12.29
C VAL A 64 8.18 -16.97 -12.33
N VAL A 65 6.84 -16.92 -12.37
CA VAL A 65 5.98 -18.11 -12.40
C VAL A 65 6.15 -18.90 -13.71
N ARG A 66 6.28 -18.23 -14.86
CA ARG A 66 6.56 -18.90 -16.15
C ARG A 66 7.88 -19.67 -16.14
N SER A 67 8.88 -19.23 -15.37
CA SER A 67 10.16 -19.95 -15.27
C SER A 67 10.05 -21.28 -14.51
N LYS A 68 9.07 -21.43 -13.60
CA LYS A 68 8.90 -22.67 -12.82
C LYS A 68 8.07 -23.73 -13.53
N GLN A 69 7.16 -23.31 -14.42
CA GLN A 69 6.22 -24.21 -15.09
C GLN A 69 6.89 -25.14 -16.12
N SER A 70 8.14 -24.87 -16.51
CA SER A 70 8.96 -25.78 -17.33
C SER A 70 9.59 -26.93 -16.54
N VAL A 71 9.60 -26.89 -15.20
CA VAL A 71 10.35 -27.84 -14.36
C VAL A 71 9.48 -28.95 -13.75
N GLU A 72 8.16 -28.79 -13.66
CA GLU A 72 7.30 -29.66 -12.84
C GLU A 72 6.61 -30.83 -13.58
N ARG A 73 7.15 -31.27 -14.73
CA ARG A 73 6.57 -32.39 -15.50
C ARG A 73 7.06 -33.79 -15.08
N GLU A 74 7.81 -33.91 -13.99
CA GLU A 74 8.29 -35.21 -13.50
C GLU A 74 7.65 -35.64 -12.17
N GLY A 75 7.01 -36.82 -12.19
CA GLY A 75 7.03 -37.74 -11.05
C GLY A 75 5.76 -37.81 -10.18
N THR A 76 4.81 -38.64 -10.63
CA THR A 76 3.72 -39.25 -9.85
C THR A 76 4.25 -40.18 -8.73
N ARG A 77 4.86 -39.61 -7.68
CA ARG A 77 5.11 -40.33 -6.43
C ARG A 77 4.40 -39.57 -5.30
N GLU A 78 3.31 -40.13 -4.80
CA GLU A 78 2.69 -39.65 -3.55
C GLU A 78 3.68 -39.81 -2.40
N SER A 79 4.51 -38.80 -2.17
CA SER A 79 5.44 -38.77 -1.06
C SER A 79 4.67 -38.66 0.26
N ALA A 80 5.19 -39.27 1.32
CA ALA A 80 4.64 -39.15 2.68
C ALA A 80 4.44 -37.68 3.10
N TRP A 81 5.28 -36.79 2.55
CA TRP A 81 5.17 -35.34 2.65
C TRP A 81 3.81 -34.79 2.20
N ARG A 82 3.23 -35.29 1.11
CA ARG A 82 1.92 -34.83 0.62
C ARG A 82 0.78 -35.18 1.58
N ARG A 83 0.85 -36.34 2.22
CA ARG A 83 -0.13 -36.77 3.24
C ARG A 83 0.00 -35.94 4.52
N LEU A 84 1.23 -35.68 4.97
CA LEU A 84 1.49 -34.84 6.12
C LEU A 84 1.02 -33.40 5.87
N TYR A 85 1.36 -32.84 4.71
CA TYR A 85 0.92 -31.52 4.29
C TYR A 85 -0.60 -31.41 4.28
N ARG A 86 -1.32 -32.42 3.78
CA ARG A 86 -2.80 -32.41 3.80
C ARG A 86 -3.37 -32.35 5.22
N LYS A 87 -2.82 -33.10 6.17
CA LYS A 87 -3.27 -33.06 7.58
C LYS A 87 -2.97 -31.71 8.24
N VAL A 88 -1.76 -31.20 8.04
CA VAL A 88 -1.34 -29.89 8.56
C VAL A 88 -2.17 -28.77 7.94
N TYR A 89 -2.47 -28.85 6.64
CA TYR A 89 -3.27 -27.86 5.93
C TYR A 89 -4.69 -27.77 6.46
N VAL A 90 -5.35 -28.91 6.75
CA VAL A 90 -6.69 -28.91 7.34
C VAL A 90 -6.67 -28.29 8.75
N ALA A 91 -5.70 -28.67 9.58
CA ALA A 91 -5.54 -28.07 10.90
C ALA A 91 -5.27 -26.57 10.82
N TRP A 92 -4.39 -26.15 9.91
CA TRP A 92 -4.08 -24.74 9.67
C TRP A 92 -5.33 -23.99 9.21
N LEU A 93 -6.11 -24.53 8.27
CA LEU A 93 -7.34 -23.90 7.80
C LEU A 93 -8.32 -23.62 8.95
N SER A 94 -8.45 -24.53 9.92
CA SER A 94 -9.27 -24.32 11.12
C SER A 94 -8.69 -23.30 12.09
N VAL A 95 -7.37 -23.23 12.24
CA VAL A 95 -6.69 -22.36 13.22
C VAL A 95 -6.42 -20.95 12.66
N ALA A 96 -6.32 -20.78 11.34
CA ALA A 96 -5.93 -19.53 10.70
C ALA A 96 -6.78 -18.31 11.11
N PRO A 97 -8.13 -18.38 11.24
CA PRO A 97 -8.92 -17.22 11.65
C PRO A 97 -8.57 -16.75 13.06
N LEU A 98 -8.38 -17.68 13.99
CA LEU A 98 -7.93 -17.38 15.35
C LEU A 98 -6.51 -16.80 15.32
N GLY A 99 -5.62 -17.40 14.52
CA GLY A 99 -4.27 -16.90 14.31
C GLY A 99 -4.26 -15.46 13.76
N THR A 100 -5.15 -15.14 12.82
CA THR A 100 -5.28 -13.78 12.27
C THR A 100 -5.76 -12.78 13.33
N LEU A 101 -6.75 -13.14 14.16
CA LEU A 101 -7.18 -12.28 15.26
C LEU A 101 -6.05 -12.03 16.27
N VAL A 102 -5.28 -13.07 16.59
CA VAL A 102 -4.11 -12.97 17.48
C VAL A 102 -3.01 -12.10 16.87
N VAL A 103 -2.72 -12.25 15.58
CA VAL A 103 -1.75 -11.39 14.87
C VAL A 103 -2.22 -9.94 14.89
N ILE A 104 -3.50 -9.68 14.62
CA ILE A 104 -4.06 -8.32 14.62
C ILE A 104 -3.96 -7.67 16.00
N SER A 105 -4.16 -8.43 17.08
CA SER A 105 -4.16 -7.88 18.45
C SER A 105 -2.76 -7.72 19.05
N LEU A 106 -1.80 -8.57 18.69
CA LEU A 106 -0.49 -8.60 19.35
C LEU A 106 0.62 -7.88 18.57
N ILE A 107 0.50 -7.75 17.24
CA ILE A 107 1.59 -7.26 16.39
C ILE A 107 1.37 -5.80 16.02
N ALA A 108 2.36 -4.94 16.29
CA ALA A 108 2.34 -3.55 15.87
C ALA A 108 2.53 -3.41 14.34
N ASP A 109 2.03 -2.30 13.79
CA ASP A 109 2.39 -1.89 12.43
C ASP A 109 3.92 -1.62 12.35
N PRO A 110 4.63 -1.93 11.24
CA PRO A 110 4.09 -2.16 9.88
C PRO A 110 3.99 -3.62 9.42
N VAL A 111 4.54 -4.58 10.17
CA VAL A 111 4.70 -5.97 9.71
C VAL A 111 3.42 -6.80 9.89
N LYS A 112 2.49 -6.34 10.73
CA LYS A 112 1.20 -6.97 11.04
C LYS A 112 0.48 -7.49 9.80
N TRP A 113 0.28 -6.66 8.79
CA TRP A 113 -0.52 -7.03 7.61
C TRP A 113 0.15 -8.06 6.70
N VAL A 114 1.47 -8.06 6.63
CA VAL A 114 2.23 -9.10 5.91
C VAL A 114 2.05 -10.45 6.60
N LEU A 115 2.08 -10.46 7.94
CA LEU A 115 1.84 -11.67 8.72
C LEU A 115 0.39 -12.14 8.63
N VAL A 116 -0.59 -11.22 8.63
CA VAL A 116 -2.00 -11.55 8.39
C VAL A 116 -2.15 -12.26 7.03
N LEU A 117 -1.57 -11.71 5.96
CA LEU A 117 -1.61 -12.33 4.63
C LEU A 117 -0.98 -13.72 4.62
N PHE A 118 0.16 -13.87 5.30
CA PHE A 118 0.82 -15.17 5.42
C PHE A 118 -0.08 -16.19 6.12
N VAL A 119 -0.65 -15.84 7.27
CA VAL A 119 -1.56 -16.73 8.04
C VAL A 119 -2.82 -17.07 7.26
N MET A 120 -3.34 -16.12 6.47
CA MET A 120 -4.53 -16.28 5.62
C MET A 120 -4.31 -17.08 4.33
N THR A 121 -3.07 -17.43 3.99
CA THR A 121 -2.74 -18.17 2.75
C THR A 121 -3.63 -19.40 2.49
N PRO A 122 -3.84 -20.33 3.44
CA PRO A 122 -4.72 -21.49 3.19
C PRO A 122 -6.20 -21.13 3.00
N TRP A 123 -6.69 -20.05 3.61
CA TRP A 123 -8.04 -19.56 3.32
C TRP A 123 -8.16 -19.02 1.91
N ILE A 124 -7.15 -18.28 1.46
CA ILE A 124 -7.05 -17.79 0.08
C ILE A 124 -6.97 -18.96 -0.91
N SER A 125 -6.18 -19.99 -0.61
CA SER A 125 -6.09 -21.20 -1.43
C SER A 125 -7.41 -21.95 -1.47
N TRP A 126 -8.12 -22.08 -0.35
CA TRP A 126 -9.47 -22.65 -0.31
C TRP A 126 -10.47 -21.81 -1.12
N LEU A 127 -10.44 -20.48 -1.00
CA LEU A 127 -11.27 -19.56 -1.79
C LEU A 127 -11.01 -19.74 -3.30
N ALA A 128 -9.76 -19.98 -3.68
CA ALA A 128 -9.38 -20.23 -5.06
C ALA A 128 -9.97 -21.53 -5.64
N GLU A 129 -10.43 -22.47 -4.81
CA GLU A 129 -11.06 -23.73 -5.25
C GLU A 129 -12.58 -23.63 -5.41
N LEU A 130 -13.20 -22.51 -5.00
CA LEU A 130 -14.64 -22.33 -5.13
C LEU A 130 -15.09 -22.41 -6.60
N PRO A 131 -16.23 -23.06 -6.92
CA PRO A 131 -16.69 -23.24 -8.30
C PRO A 131 -16.83 -21.93 -9.10
N LEU A 132 -17.23 -20.84 -8.43
CA LEU A 132 -17.33 -19.51 -9.03
C LEU A 132 -15.96 -19.00 -9.48
N VAL A 133 -14.93 -19.16 -8.66
CA VAL A 133 -13.56 -18.71 -8.92
C VAL A 133 -12.89 -19.60 -9.96
N VAL A 134 -13.12 -20.91 -9.89
CA VAL A 134 -12.70 -21.88 -10.92
C VAL A 134 -13.24 -21.50 -12.30
N LYS A 135 -14.51 -21.10 -12.37
CA LYS A 135 -15.18 -20.68 -13.60
C LYS A 135 -14.65 -19.31 -14.09
N ALA A 136 -14.34 -18.39 -13.19
CA ALA A 136 -13.87 -17.04 -13.53
C ALA A 136 -12.39 -17.00 -13.94
N ILE A 137 -11.53 -17.78 -13.28
CA ILE A 137 -10.07 -17.78 -13.47
C ILE A 137 -9.60 -19.22 -13.73
N PRO A 138 -9.78 -19.76 -14.95
CA PRO A 138 -9.28 -21.08 -15.28
C PRO A 138 -7.75 -21.09 -15.36
N GLY A 139 -7.10 -22.12 -14.80
CA GLY A 139 -5.65 -22.34 -14.92
C GLY A 139 -4.97 -22.81 -13.63
N GLN A 140 -3.72 -23.25 -13.77
CA GLN A 140 -2.90 -23.71 -12.65
C GLN A 140 -2.47 -22.56 -11.71
N SER A 141 -2.32 -21.34 -12.24
CA SER A 141 -1.92 -20.15 -11.48
C SER A 141 -3.06 -19.50 -10.69
N ARG A 142 -4.22 -20.16 -10.57
CA ARG A 142 -5.43 -19.59 -9.96
C ARG A 142 -5.23 -19.21 -8.50
N SER A 143 -4.62 -20.08 -7.68
CA SER A 143 -4.36 -19.76 -6.27
C SER A 143 -3.47 -18.53 -6.11
N THR A 144 -2.46 -18.38 -6.98
CA THR A 144 -1.57 -17.22 -7.00
C THR A 144 -2.31 -15.95 -7.44
N ALA A 145 -3.16 -16.04 -8.46
CA ALA A 145 -3.97 -14.92 -8.91
C ALA A 145 -4.93 -14.44 -7.81
N VAL A 146 -5.63 -15.37 -7.15
CA VAL A 146 -6.55 -15.08 -6.04
C VAL A 146 -5.79 -14.51 -4.84
N TYR A 147 -4.58 -15.01 -4.54
CA TYR A 147 -3.71 -14.44 -3.53
C TYR A 147 -3.40 -12.98 -3.78
N TRP A 148 -2.94 -12.63 -4.99
CA TRP A 148 -2.63 -11.24 -5.31
C TRP A 148 -3.88 -10.34 -5.37
N LEU A 149 -5.03 -10.88 -5.78
CA LEU A 149 -6.31 -10.17 -5.75
C LEU A 149 -6.72 -9.77 -4.31
N VAL A 150 -6.38 -10.59 -3.32
CA VAL A 150 -6.64 -10.30 -1.90
C VAL A 150 -5.51 -9.47 -1.28
N ALA A 151 -4.26 -9.76 -1.65
CA ALA A 151 -3.08 -9.14 -1.06
C ALA A 151 -2.93 -7.67 -1.44
N PHE A 152 -3.17 -7.28 -2.70
CA PHE A 152 -2.88 -5.91 -3.13
C PHE A 152 -3.68 -4.84 -2.38
N PRO A 153 -5.01 -4.96 -2.14
CA PRO A 153 -5.75 -3.98 -1.34
C PRO A 153 -5.16 -3.81 0.06
N ILE A 154 -4.83 -4.91 0.74
CA ILE A 154 -4.28 -4.91 2.10
C ILE A 154 -2.88 -4.27 2.11
N LEU A 155 -2.01 -4.67 1.19
CA LEU A 155 -0.67 -4.08 1.05
C LEU A 155 -0.73 -2.60 0.68
N ALA A 156 -1.68 -2.20 -0.16
CA ALA A 156 -1.87 -0.82 -0.55
C ALA A 156 -2.28 0.05 0.65
N THR A 157 -3.24 -0.40 1.46
CA THR A 157 -3.59 0.29 2.72
C THR A 157 -2.40 0.41 3.64
N GLN A 158 -1.63 -0.67 3.81
CA GLN A 158 -0.44 -0.63 4.67
C GLN A 158 0.63 0.31 4.16
N LEU A 159 0.87 0.32 2.84
CA LEU A 159 1.83 1.24 2.22
C LEU A 159 1.39 2.70 2.44
N GLY A 160 0.09 2.99 2.27
CA GLY A 160 -0.48 4.30 2.56
C GLY A 160 -0.25 4.73 4.00
N ALA A 161 -0.57 3.85 4.97
CA ALA A 161 -0.34 4.12 6.39
C ALA A 161 1.15 4.36 6.70
N SER A 162 2.05 3.56 6.14
CA SER A 162 3.50 3.74 6.34
C SER A 162 4.03 5.05 5.76
N HIS A 163 3.51 5.49 4.61
CA HIS A 163 3.85 6.79 4.04
C HIS A 163 3.34 7.95 4.89
N ALA A 164 2.15 7.82 5.49
CA ALA A 164 1.65 8.82 6.42
C ALA A 164 2.50 8.90 7.70
N GLN A 165 2.93 7.74 8.23
CA GLN A 165 3.82 7.67 9.40
C GLN A 165 5.14 8.44 9.19
N ALA A 166 5.69 8.42 7.97
CA ALA A 166 6.90 9.18 7.64
C ALA A 166 6.76 10.71 7.88
N TYR A 167 5.55 11.27 7.78
CA TYR A 167 5.27 12.66 8.12
C TYR A 167 5.34 12.92 9.63
N PHE A 168 4.77 12.02 10.44
CA PHE A 168 4.84 12.11 11.91
C PHE A 168 6.28 11.94 12.42
N GLU A 169 7.09 11.14 11.74
CA GLU A 169 8.51 10.94 12.06
C GLU A 169 9.42 12.08 11.55
N GLY A 170 8.89 13.04 10.77
CA GLY A 170 9.68 14.15 10.21
C GLY A 170 10.71 13.73 9.17
N THR A 171 10.60 12.51 8.64
CA THR A 171 11.53 11.96 7.63
C THR A 171 11.18 12.41 6.21
N GLU A 172 9.98 12.94 6.02
CA GLU A 172 9.49 13.31 4.69
C GLU A 172 10.28 14.48 4.07
N THR A 173 10.48 14.41 2.76
CA THR A 173 11.33 15.33 1.99
C THR A 173 10.61 16.56 1.44
N ARG A 174 9.26 16.58 1.49
CA ARG A 174 8.42 17.62 0.89
C ARG A 174 7.93 18.58 1.96
N THR A 175 8.68 19.66 2.14
CA THR A 175 8.34 20.72 3.11
C THR A 175 7.85 21.97 2.39
N VAL A 176 6.98 22.75 3.03
CA VAL A 176 6.47 24.01 2.51
C VAL A 176 7.10 25.16 3.28
N ALA A 177 7.53 26.20 2.57
CA ALA A 177 7.97 27.41 3.25
C ALA A 177 6.78 28.09 3.96
N PRO A 178 7.00 28.72 5.13
CA PRO A 178 5.98 29.43 5.90
C PRO A 178 5.60 30.78 5.24
N THR A 179 5.26 30.76 3.96
CA THR A 179 4.94 31.94 3.17
C THR A 179 3.47 31.94 2.78
N GLY A 180 2.90 33.13 2.60
CA GLY A 180 1.53 33.26 2.11
C GLY A 180 0.51 32.69 3.09
N ALA A 181 -0.27 31.71 2.64
CA ALA A 181 -1.30 31.07 3.47
C ALA A 181 -0.74 30.13 4.56
N ALA A 182 0.54 29.75 4.48
CA ALA A 182 1.21 28.94 5.49
C ALA A 182 1.91 29.78 6.58
N LYS A 183 1.80 31.12 6.53
CA LYS A 183 2.54 32.03 7.44
C LYS A 183 2.15 31.87 8.92
N ASP A 184 0.89 31.51 9.17
CA ASP A 184 0.31 31.43 10.51
C ASP A 184 0.48 30.02 11.12
N LEU A 185 1.06 29.08 10.36
CA LEU A 185 1.37 27.73 10.84
C LEU A 185 2.60 27.77 11.74
N GLN A 186 2.55 27.06 12.86
CA GLN A 186 3.69 26.92 13.74
C GLN A 186 4.70 25.97 13.10
N TRP A 187 5.89 26.48 12.86
CA TRP A 187 6.98 25.70 12.28
C TRP A 187 8.29 26.07 12.96
N ASP A 188 9.22 25.12 12.97
CA ASP A 188 10.61 25.36 13.34
C ASP A 188 11.52 24.46 12.49
N PRO A 189 12.86 24.64 12.52
CA PRO A 189 13.78 23.82 11.72
C PRO A 189 13.75 22.32 12.05
N GLN A 190 13.23 21.93 13.22
CA GLN A 190 13.07 20.54 13.64
C GLN A 190 11.68 19.98 13.27
N HIS A 191 10.67 20.84 13.19
CA HIS A 191 9.27 20.56 12.90
C HIS A 191 8.82 21.37 11.67
N PRO A 192 9.24 20.97 10.46
CA PRO A 192 8.82 21.66 9.24
C PRO A 192 7.36 21.34 8.88
N ILE A 193 6.76 22.23 8.08
CA ILE A 193 5.41 22.03 7.54
C ILE A 193 5.50 21.03 6.39
N GLY A 194 4.86 19.87 6.52
CA GLY A 194 4.80 18.84 5.50
C GLY A 194 3.73 19.11 4.46
N TYR A 195 4.03 18.87 3.18
CA TYR A 195 3.03 18.91 2.12
C TYR A 195 2.40 17.53 1.91
N LEU A 196 1.14 17.33 2.34
CA LEU A 196 0.46 16.05 2.20
C LEU A 196 -0.08 15.83 0.77
N GLY A 197 -0.64 16.88 0.17
CA GLY A 197 -1.21 16.78 -1.16
C GLY A 197 -2.17 17.90 -1.51
N PHE A 198 -2.75 17.80 -2.69
CA PHE A 198 -3.73 18.73 -3.22
C PHE A 198 -4.91 17.96 -3.79
N THR A 199 -6.11 18.23 -3.29
CA THR A 199 -7.34 17.68 -3.84
C THR A 199 -8.47 18.69 -3.78
N GLY A 200 -9.35 18.69 -4.77
CA GLY A 200 -10.56 19.52 -4.77
C GLY A 200 -10.31 21.03 -4.69
N GLY A 201 -9.14 21.53 -5.11
CA GLY A 201 -8.79 22.95 -4.94
C GLY A 201 -8.23 23.29 -3.55
N THR A 202 -7.97 22.29 -2.70
CA THR A 202 -7.48 22.47 -1.34
C THR A 202 -6.11 21.81 -1.18
N TYR A 203 -5.14 22.56 -0.65
CA TYR A 203 -3.87 22.05 -0.18
C TYR A 203 -4.02 21.52 1.25
N PHE A 204 -3.43 20.36 1.51
CA PHE A 204 -3.38 19.77 2.84
C PHE A 204 -1.95 19.85 3.34
N LEU A 205 -1.78 20.59 4.43
CA LEU A 205 -0.49 20.86 5.06
C LEU A 205 -0.45 20.19 6.42
N PHE A 206 0.60 19.44 6.72
CA PHE A 206 0.80 18.81 8.01
C PHE A 206 1.72 19.67 8.88
N GLU A 207 1.20 20.14 10.01
CA GLU A 207 1.93 20.89 11.02
C GLU A 207 2.58 19.91 12.00
N SER A 208 3.83 19.52 11.73
CA SER A 208 4.52 18.47 12.50
C SER A 208 4.69 18.78 14.00
N LYS A 209 4.68 20.06 14.38
CA LYS A 209 4.77 20.49 15.77
C LYS A 209 3.51 20.18 16.59
N THR A 210 2.34 20.34 15.98
CA THR A 210 1.04 20.16 16.65
C THR A 210 0.40 18.81 16.30
N GLY A 211 0.85 18.18 15.21
CA GLY A 211 0.21 17.00 14.63
C GLY A 211 -1.07 17.35 13.84
N ASN A 212 -1.38 18.63 13.64
CA ASN A 212 -2.60 19.04 12.95
C ASN A 212 -2.42 19.04 11.44
N VAL A 213 -3.52 18.78 10.72
CA VAL A 213 -3.60 19.04 9.28
C VAL A 213 -4.39 20.31 9.03
N VAL A 214 -3.76 21.24 8.31
CA VAL A 214 -4.38 22.51 7.91
C VAL A 214 -4.74 22.47 6.43
N MET A 215 -6.00 22.84 6.15
CA MET A 215 -6.57 22.88 4.81
C MET A 215 -6.53 24.31 4.29
N VAL A 216 -5.90 24.50 3.14
CA VAL A 216 -5.71 25.82 2.52
C VAL A 216 -6.35 25.84 1.14
N ASN A 217 -7.39 26.64 0.95
CA ASN A 217 -8.06 26.76 -0.34
C ASN A 217 -7.20 27.58 -1.33
N GLN A 218 -6.93 27.00 -2.50
CA GLN A 218 -6.12 27.62 -3.56
C GLN A 218 -6.70 28.95 -4.04
N ALA A 219 -8.02 29.11 -4.06
CA ALA A 219 -8.67 30.33 -4.56
C ALA A 219 -8.40 31.56 -3.69
N VAL A 220 -8.04 31.36 -2.42
CA VAL A 220 -7.86 32.43 -1.41
C VAL A 220 -6.39 32.59 -1.03
N ALA A 221 -5.56 31.58 -1.30
CA ALA A 221 -4.20 31.49 -0.82
C ALA A 221 -3.17 32.14 -1.75
N ALA A 222 -2.27 32.92 -1.16
CA ALA A 222 -1.00 33.29 -1.79
C ALA A 222 -0.19 32.01 -2.14
N PRO A 223 0.66 32.06 -3.18
CA PRO A 223 1.35 30.87 -3.69
C PRO A 223 2.18 30.18 -2.61
N LEU A 224 2.07 28.85 -2.55
CA LEU A 224 2.90 28.01 -1.70
C LEU A 224 4.22 27.72 -2.41
N THR A 225 5.33 27.88 -1.69
CA THR A 225 6.66 27.52 -2.22
C THR A 225 7.08 26.18 -1.62
N LEU A 226 7.22 25.18 -2.49
CA LEU A 226 7.73 23.87 -2.11
C LEU A 226 9.24 23.95 -1.94
N GLN A 227 9.71 23.65 -0.73
CA GLN A 227 11.13 23.50 -0.46
C GLN A 227 11.47 22.03 -0.64
N ARG A 228 12.29 21.73 -1.65
CA ARG A 228 12.89 20.41 -1.76
C ARG A 228 14.01 20.35 -0.73
N ARG A 229 13.85 19.49 0.29
CA ARG A 229 14.99 19.18 1.18
C ARG A 229 16.09 18.59 0.30
N SER A 230 17.21 19.29 0.16
CA SER A 230 18.38 18.71 -0.50
C SER A 230 18.77 17.49 0.32
N LEU A 231 18.70 16.30 -0.28
CA LEU A 231 19.24 15.10 0.35
C LEU A 231 20.68 15.43 0.76
N PRO A 232 21.09 15.11 2.00
CA PRO A 232 22.47 15.31 2.40
C PRO A 232 23.34 14.63 1.36
N THR A 233 24.31 15.38 0.83
CA THR A 233 25.27 14.78 -0.10
C THR A 233 25.93 13.59 0.58
N THR A 234 26.39 12.59 -0.18
CA THR A 234 27.07 11.41 0.39
C THR A 234 28.20 11.79 1.35
N ALA A 235 28.84 12.94 1.11
CA ALA A 235 29.84 13.55 1.99
C ALA A 235 29.29 14.05 3.33
N GLU A 236 28.13 14.69 3.36
CA GLU A 236 27.47 15.17 4.58
C GLU A 236 26.92 14.01 5.42
N TRP A 237 26.36 13.00 4.75
CA TRP A 237 25.94 11.76 5.41
C TRP A 237 27.12 11.06 6.09
N LEU A 238 28.25 10.91 5.38
CA LEU A 238 29.48 10.35 5.95
C LEU A 238 29.97 11.18 7.14
N ARG A 239 29.98 12.51 7.05
CA ARG A 239 30.36 13.39 8.18
C ARG A 239 29.48 13.17 9.42
N GLY A 240 28.17 13.03 9.23
CA GLY A 240 27.23 12.77 10.32
C GLY A 240 27.56 11.50 11.10
N ILE A 241 27.94 10.43 10.40
CA ILE A 241 28.34 9.14 11.02
C ILE A 241 29.59 9.30 11.88
N PHE A 242 30.58 10.07 11.42
CA PHE A 242 31.83 10.25 12.16
C PHE A 242 31.71 11.23 13.34
N GLN A 243 30.72 12.12 13.33
CA GLN A 243 30.54 13.11 14.40
C GLN A 243 29.74 12.60 15.61
N HIS A 244 28.97 11.51 15.49
CA HIS A 244 28.22 10.92 16.61
C HIS A 244 29.06 10.06 17.58
N LYS A 245 30.38 10.01 17.41
CA LYS A 245 31.31 9.18 18.21
C LYS A 245 32.19 9.94 19.22
N ARG A 246 31.87 11.20 19.54
CA ARG A 246 32.52 11.96 20.61
C ARG A 246 31.49 12.46 21.60
#